data_AF-A0A2W4YV96-F1
#
_entry.id   AF-A0A2W4YV96-F1
#
_cell.length_a   1.000
_cell.length_b   1.000
_cell.length_c   1.000
_cell.angle_alpha   90.00
_cell.angle_beta   90.00
_cell.angle_gamma   90.00
#
_symmetry.space_group_name_H-M   'P 1'
#
loop_
_entity.id
_entity.type
_entity.pdbx_description
1 polymer ?
#
loop_
_entity_poly.entity_id
_entity_poly.type
_entity_poly.pdbx_seq_one_letter_code
_entity_poly.pdbx_strand_id
1 'polypeptide(L)'
;MTFYKFAVGVVLAVAMVTVLVLSALVFSSRDFQFGVAQISPSTNGLISFSRLADAETQIAALESGSSEPRGQLLEVEQQIAAIDAAAQAAEADANEARAEIVGGIAGVEERASVATAGSSAADMSAQALSQRINSLAALPSLSATDQQNVAALRAQVSQLAQTEETLDQSGADRASLQARQRALSGQVAESNSRIFALQQSVVPDYEHYGRVRSEAQSLAAMSPLGVSAYLAQGHPALLSTILVLLMGALGALLYLFPAYLNRAVPVTMAEIVVRLIFGMCAALAFYVLANAAIAGFSIASSVQQATTSATLNPFTVSLVGIVAGVLSEDIAKWIQDRGRGIFQQGGVAASAPPPVVQEPAPGGGLVNNEAL
;
A
#
# COMPACT_ATOMS: atom_id res chain seq x y z
N MET A 1 34.68 43.29 12.85
CA MET A 1 34.28 41.97 13.37
C MET A 1 35.52 41.31 13.95
N THR A 2 35.49 40.77 15.18
CA THR A 2 36.65 40.04 15.74
C THR A 2 36.67 38.60 15.23
N PHE A 3 37.86 38.01 15.07
CA PHE A 3 38.01 36.60 14.68
C PHE A 3 37.21 35.65 15.60
N TYR A 4 37.17 35.96 16.90
CA TYR A 4 36.35 35.24 17.87
C TYR A 4 34.85 35.30 17.54
N LYS A 5 34.29 36.48 17.24
CA LYS A 5 32.87 36.62 16.87
C LYS A 5 32.57 35.82 15.60
N PHE A 6 33.46 35.85 14.61
CA PHE A 6 33.34 35.04 13.39
C PHE A 6 33.36 33.53 13.69
N ALA A 7 34.31 33.05 14.48
CA ALA A 7 34.41 31.64 14.88
C ALA A 7 33.16 31.16 15.63
N VAL A 8 32.62 31.97 16.56
CA VAL A 8 31.34 31.69 17.25
C VAL A 8 30.18 31.58 16.24
N GLY A 9 30.11 32.48 15.27
CA GLY A 9 29.11 32.43 14.20
C GLY A 9 29.19 31.15 13.36
N VAL A 10 30.42 30.70 13.04
CA VAL A 10 30.63 29.43 12.31
C VAL A 10 30.16 28.23 13.14
N VAL A 11 30.52 28.18 14.42
CA VAL A 11 30.08 27.09 15.31
C VAL A 11 28.56 27.06 15.45
N LEU A 12 27.92 28.23 15.59
CA LEU A 12 26.47 28.35 15.64
C LEU A 12 25.80 27.85 14.35
N ALA A 13 26.33 28.25 13.20
CA ALA A 13 25.82 27.83 11.90
C ALA A 13 25.97 26.32 11.70
N VAL A 14 27.12 25.75 12.02
CA VAL A 14 27.37 24.30 11.96
C VAL A 14 26.41 23.56 12.88
N ALA A 15 26.26 23.99 14.14
CA ALA A 15 25.33 23.36 15.08
C ALA A 15 23.89 23.38 14.56
N MET A 16 23.44 24.51 14.00
CA MET A 16 22.10 24.65 13.43
C MET A 16 21.88 23.73 12.23
N VAL A 17 22.85 23.68 11.30
CA VAL A 17 22.79 22.77 10.13
C VAL A 17 22.80 21.31 10.58
N THR A 18 23.65 20.93 11.53
CA THR A 18 23.70 19.55 12.06
C THR A 18 22.38 19.15 12.70
N VAL A 19 21.81 20.00 13.55
CA VAL A 19 20.51 19.72 14.18
C VAL A 19 19.41 19.64 13.14
N LEU A 20 19.38 20.51 12.13
CA LEU A 20 18.40 20.47 11.04
C LEU A 20 18.50 19.18 10.22
N VAL A 21 19.71 18.75 9.84
CA VAL A 21 19.91 17.52 9.07
C VAL A 21 19.49 16.29 9.88
N LEU A 22 19.92 16.19 11.14
CA LEU A 22 19.52 15.08 12.02
C LEU A 22 18.01 15.09 12.27
N SER A 23 17.42 16.27 12.46
CA SER A 23 15.98 16.45 12.62
C SER A 23 15.22 15.96 11.39
N ALA A 24 15.66 16.33 10.19
CA ALA A 24 15.04 15.90 8.95
C ALA A 24 15.08 14.38 8.79
N LEU A 25 16.21 13.73 9.11
CA LEU A 25 16.33 12.28 9.07
C LEU A 25 15.40 11.59 10.06
N VAL A 26 15.42 12.00 11.33
CA VAL A 26 14.57 11.42 12.39
C VAL A 26 13.09 11.67 12.10
N PHE A 27 12.75 12.87 11.62
CA PHE A 27 11.39 13.24 11.24
C PHE A 27 10.88 12.35 10.11
N SER A 28 11.66 12.18 9.04
CA SER A 28 11.28 11.33 7.90
C SER A 28 11.10 9.86 8.29
N SER A 29 12.00 9.32 9.12
CA SER A 29 11.85 7.96 9.67
C SER A 29 10.59 7.82 10.54
N ARG A 30 10.29 8.83 11.35
CA ARG A 30 9.12 8.81 12.24
C ARG A 30 7.81 8.97 11.49
N ASP A 31 7.79 9.80 10.45
CA ASP A 31 6.64 9.99 9.57
C ASP A 31 6.32 8.71 8.79
N PHE A 32 7.33 8.02 8.26
CA PHE A 32 7.19 6.68 7.67
C PHE A 32 6.56 5.69 8.65
N GLN A 33 7.09 5.58 9.88
CA GLN A 33 6.52 4.67 10.89
C GLN A 33 5.07 5.00 11.22
N PHE A 34 4.73 6.29 11.28
CA PHE A 34 3.38 6.75 11.54
C PHE A 34 2.44 6.39 10.38
N GLY A 35 2.87 6.60 9.13
CA GLY A 35 2.11 6.18 7.93
C GLY A 35 1.88 4.68 7.90
N VAL A 36 2.94 3.88 8.12
CA VAL A 36 2.84 2.42 8.18
C VAL A 36 1.89 1.97 9.30
N ALA A 37 1.94 2.57 10.48
CA ALA A 37 1.07 2.22 11.59
C ALA A 37 -0.41 2.54 11.32
N GLN A 38 -0.71 3.56 10.52
CA GLN A 38 -2.09 3.85 10.10
C GLN A 38 -2.63 2.82 9.10
N ILE A 39 -1.75 2.32 8.24
CA ILE A 39 -2.10 1.45 7.12
C ILE A 39 -2.14 -0.02 7.57
N SER A 40 -1.19 -0.44 8.41
CA SER A 40 -1.13 -1.78 8.99
C SER A 40 -0.87 -1.68 10.50
N PRO A 41 -1.91 -1.48 11.31
CA PRO A 41 -1.80 -1.28 12.76
C PRO A 41 -1.12 -2.45 13.48
N SER A 42 -1.22 -3.66 12.93
CA SER A 42 -0.61 -4.89 13.46
C SER A 42 0.92 -4.85 13.49
N THR A 43 1.54 -4.03 12.63
CA THR A 43 2.99 -3.83 12.58
C THR A 43 3.50 -2.81 13.60
N ASN A 44 2.61 -2.01 14.19
CA ASN A 44 2.96 -0.86 15.03
C ASN A 44 3.96 0.11 14.35
N GLY A 45 3.93 0.21 13.01
CA GLY A 45 4.83 1.05 12.23
C GLY A 45 6.23 0.45 11.99
N LEU A 46 6.48 -0.79 12.42
CA LEU A 46 7.78 -1.44 12.30
C LEU A 46 7.81 -2.41 11.12
N ILE A 47 8.70 -2.15 10.16
CA ILE A 47 8.95 -3.02 9.02
C ILE A 47 10.45 -3.28 8.89
N SER A 48 10.79 -4.53 8.63
CA SER A 48 12.17 -4.90 8.31
C SER A 48 12.48 -4.60 6.85
N PHE A 49 13.36 -3.64 6.60
CA PHE A 49 13.82 -3.28 5.25
C PHE A 49 14.61 -4.43 4.59
N SER A 50 15.31 -5.25 5.39
CA SER A 50 16.00 -6.44 4.86
C SER A 50 15.00 -7.47 4.34
N ARG A 51 13.95 -7.78 5.11
CA ARG A 51 12.89 -8.68 4.66
C ARG A 51 12.14 -8.12 3.46
N LEU A 52 11.92 -6.81 3.41
CA LEU A 52 11.30 -6.15 2.27
C LEU A 52 12.16 -6.33 1.01
N ALA A 53 13.47 -6.08 1.09
CA ALA A 53 14.40 -6.25 -0.03
C ALA A 53 14.54 -7.72 -0.47
N ASP A 54 14.59 -8.66 0.47
CA ASP A 54 14.62 -10.10 0.20
C ASP A 54 13.34 -10.55 -0.51
N ALA A 55 12.19 -10.09 -0.02
CA ALA A 55 10.89 -10.37 -0.65
C ALA A 55 10.79 -9.74 -2.04
N GLU A 56 11.25 -8.51 -2.23
CA GLU A 56 11.31 -7.87 -3.56
C GLU A 56 12.12 -8.69 -4.55
N THR A 57 13.30 -9.16 -4.13
CA THR A 57 14.18 -9.97 -4.99
C THR A 57 13.51 -11.29 -5.38
N GLN A 58 12.82 -11.94 -4.43
CA GLN A 58 12.09 -13.17 -4.68
C GLN A 58 10.86 -12.96 -5.55
N ILE A 59 10.11 -11.88 -5.33
CA ILE A 59 8.95 -11.51 -6.15
C ILE A 59 9.40 -11.22 -7.58
N ALA A 60 10.47 -10.44 -7.78
CA ALA A 60 11.01 -10.16 -9.10
C ALA A 60 11.46 -11.44 -9.83
N ALA A 61 12.06 -12.40 -9.11
CA ALA A 61 12.41 -13.70 -9.67
C ALA A 61 11.17 -14.53 -10.08
N LEU A 62 10.11 -14.53 -9.26
CA LEU A 62 8.84 -15.20 -9.58
C LEU A 62 8.10 -14.53 -10.74
N GLU A 63 8.09 -13.20 -10.80
CA GLU A 63 7.51 -12.44 -11.92
C GLU A 63 8.26 -12.71 -13.22
N SER A 64 9.60 -12.71 -13.17
CA SER A 64 10.42 -13.08 -14.32
C SER A 64 10.15 -14.52 -14.75
N GLY A 65 10.09 -15.47 -13.81
CA GLY A 65 9.83 -16.88 -14.10
C GLY A 65 8.40 -17.17 -14.60
N SER A 66 7.43 -16.33 -14.25
CA SER A 66 6.03 -16.46 -14.70
C SER A 66 5.71 -15.65 -15.96
N SER A 67 6.63 -14.80 -16.43
CA SER A 67 6.44 -13.99 -17.65
C SER A 67 6.24 -14.85 -18.90
N GLU A 68 7.01 -15.91 -19.07
CA GLU A 68 6.90 -16.85 -20.18
C GLU A 68 5.57 -17.63 -20.15
N PRO A 69 5.18 -18.32 -19.04
CA PRO A 69 3.87 -18.96 -18.94
C PRO A 69 2.69 -18.03 -19.21
N ARG A 70 2.77 -16.76 -18.77
CA ARG A 70 1.74 -15.74 -19.07
C ARG A 70 1.69 -15.41 -20.55
N GLY A 71 2.82 -15.27 -21.22
CA GLY A 71 2.90 -15.09 -22.67
C GLY A 71 2.31 -16.27 -23.43
N GLN A 72 2.67 -17.49 -23.03
CA GLN A 72 2.12 -18.72 -23.64
C GLN A 72 0.61 -18.85 -23.41
N LEU A 73 0.09 -18.42 -22.26
CA LEU A 73 -1.34 -18.45 -21.98
C LEU A 73 -2.11 -17.54 -22.95
N LEU A 74 -1.61 -16.33 -23.20
CA LEU A 74 -2.19 -15.42 -24.19
C LEU A 74 -2.14 -16.00 -25.61
N GLU A 75 -1.05 -16.67 -25.97
CA GLU A 75 -0.91 -17.33 -27.27
C GLU A 75 -1.93 -18.48 -27.42
N VAL A 76 -2.09 -19.32 -26.39
CA VAL A 76 -3.07 -20.41 -26.38
C VAL A 76 -4.50 -19.88 -26.46
N GLU A 77 -4.82 -18.79 -25.77
CA GLU A 77 -6.14 -18.15 -25.86
C GLU A 77 -6.42 -17.63 -27.27
N GLN A 78 -5.44 -17.02 -27.92
CA GLN A 78 -5.56 -16.58 -29.31
C GLN A 78 -5.75 -17.77 -30.28
N GLN A 79 -5.01 -18.86 -30.06
CA GLN A 79 -5.15 -20.08 -30.88
C GLN A 79 -6.52 -20.74 -30.70
N ILE A 80 -7.04 -20.82 -29.47
CA ILE A 80 -8.39 -21.34 -29.22
C ILE A 80 -9.43 -20.47 -29.92
N ALA A 81 -9.33 -19.14 -29.81
CA ALA A 81 -10.25 -18.23 -30.48
C ALA A 81 -10.20 -18.38 -32.02
N ALA A 82 -9.01 -18.59 -32.59
CA ALA A 82 -8.84 -18.83 -34.02
C ALA A 82 -9.47 -20.16 -34.47
N ILE A 83 -9.27 -21.25 -33.72
CA ILE A 83 -9.90 -22.54 -34.00
C ILE A 83 -11.41 -22.47 -33.86
N ASP A 84 -11.93 -21.79 -32.83
CA ASP A 84 -13.37 -21.61 -32.63
C ASP A 84 -14.01 -20.86 -33.81
N ALA A 85 -13.36 -19.81 -34.31
CA ALA A 85 -13.82 -19.09 -35.50
C ALA A 85 -13.78 -19.96 -36.77
N ALA A 86 -12.71 -20.73 -36.96
CA ALA A 86 -12.56 -21.62 -38.12
C ALA A 86 -13.58 -22.77 -38.09
N ALA A 87 -13.81 -23.37 -36.92
CA ALA A 87 -14.78 -24.44 -36.72
C ALA A 87 -16.21 -23.93 -36.97
N GLN A 88 -16.57 -22.74 -36.49
CA GLN A 88 -17.88 -22.13 -36.76
C GLN A 88 -18.11 -21.90 -38.25
N ALA A 89 -17.09 -21.41 -38.97
CA ALA A 89 -17.17 -21.22 -40.42
C ALA A 89 -17.34 -22.57 -41.15
N ALA A 90 -16.51 -23.56 -40.83
CA ALA A 90 -16.58 -24.88 -41.45
C ALA A 90 -17.88 -25.63 -41.13
N GLU A 91 -18.47 -25.42 -39.94
CA GLU A 91 -19.77 -25.98 -39.57
C GLU A 91 -20.91 -25.31 -40.36
N ALA A 92 -20.85 -24.00 -40.59
CA ALA A 92 -21.79 -23.30 -41.45
C ALA A 92 -21.73 -23.82 -42.90
N ASP A 93 -20.52 -23.95 -43.45
CA ASP A 93 -20.29 -24.48 -44.80
C ASP A 93 -20.77 -25.94 -44.92
N ALA A 94 -20.49 -26.77 -43.90
CA ALA A 94 -20.96 -28.15 -43.85
C ALA A 94 -22.49 -28.24 -43.80
N ASN A 95 -23.15 -27.37 -43.03
CA ASN A 95 -24.61 -27.33 -42.94
C ASN A 95 -25.27 -26.88 -44.25
N GLU A 96 -24.68 -25.91 -44.95
CA GLU A 96 -25.11 -25.50 -46.29
C GLU A 96 -24.96 -26.67 -47.28
N ALA A 97 -23.79 -27.32 -47.32
CA ALA A 97 -23.55 -28.49 -48.17
C ALA A 97 -24.52 -29.64 -47.87
N ARG A 98 -24.79 -29.93 -46.59
CA ARG A 98 -25.79 -30.92 -46.17
C ARG A 98 -27.17 -30.59 -46.70
N ALA A 99 -27.60 -29.32 -46.62
CA ALA A 99 -28.90 -28.88 -47.12
C ALA A 99 -29.00 -29.01 -48.65
N GLU A 100 -27.94 -28.64 -49.38
CA GLU A 100 -27.85 -28.81 -50.84
C GLU A 100 -27.94 -30.28 -51.24
N ILE A 101 -27.17 -31.16 -50.59
CA ILE A 101 -27.16 -32.60 -50.86
C ILE A 101 -28.54 -33.20 -50.57
N VAL A 102 -29.16 -32.86 -49.43
CA VAL A 102 -30.51 -33.33 -49.09
C VAL A 102 -31.54 -32.85 -50.11
N GLY A 103 -31.47 -31.60 -50.55
CA GLY A 103 -32.33 -31.06 -51.61
C GLY A 103 -32.14 -31.78 -52.94
N GLY A 104 -30.89 -32.06 -53.32
CA GLY A 104 -30.56 -32.81 -54.54
C GLY A 104 -31.05 -34.26 -54.50
N ILE A 105 -30.88 -34.95 -53.37
CA ILE A 105 -31.41 -36.31 -53.13
C ILE A 105 -32.94 -36.31 -53.26
N ALA A 106 -33.62 -35.37 -52.60
CA ALA A 106 -35.08 -35.28 -52.66
C ALA A 106 -35.59 -35.06 -54.10
N GLY A 107 -34.90 -34.22 -54.88
CA GLY A 107 -35.25 -34.00 -56.29
C GLY A 107 -35.07 -35.24 -57.18
N VAL A 108 -34.09 -36.10 -56.90
CA VAL A 108 -33.93 -37.40 -57.59
C VAL A 108 -35.01 -38.39 -57.16
N GLU A 109 -35.30 -38.47 -55.86
CA GLU A 109 -36.35 -39.34 -55.31
C GLU A 109 -37.73 -39.03 -55.88
N GLU A 110 -38.08 -37.74 -56.00
CA GLU A 110 -39.34 -37.27 -56.57
C GLU A 110 -39.47 -37.71 -58.05
N ARG A 111 -38.44 -37.50 -58.87
CA ARG A 111 -38.44 -37.92 -60.28
C ARG A 111 -38.49 -39.43 -60.45
N ALA A 112 -37.86 -40.18 -59.54
CA ALA A 112 -37.87 -41.63 -59.53
C ALA A 112 -39.15 -42.25 -58.92
N SER A 113 -40.11 -41.43 -58.44
CA SER A 113 -41.33 -41.88 -57.76
C SER A 113 -41.07 -42.81 -56.55
N VAL A 114 -39.96 -42.58 -55.84
CA VAL A 114 -39.58 -43.34 -54.65
C VAL A 114 -40.22 -42.68 -53.42
N ALA A 115 -40.90 -43.47 -52.58
CA ALA A 115 -41.45 -42.96 -51.32
C ALA A 115 -40.30 -42.52 -50.40
N THR A 116 -40.30 -41.25 -49.99
CA THR A 116 -39.35 -40.68 -49.04
C THR A 116 -39.50 -41.40 -47.70
N ALA A 117 -38.53 -42.24 -47.34
CA ALA A 117 -38.54 -42.89 -46.04
C ALA A 117 -38.30 -41.83 -44.94
N GLY A 118 -39.35 -41.43 -44.23
CA GLY A 118 -39.34 -40.34 -43.26
C GLY A 118 -38.34 -40.47 -42.09
N SER A 119 -37.68 -41.61 -41.91
CA SER A 119 -36.59 -41.81 -40.93
C SER A 119 -35.21 -41.33 -41.42
N SER A 120 -35.04 -41.09 -42.73
CA SER A 120 -33.76 -40.72 -43.36
C SER A 120 -33.52 -39.20 -43.48
N ALA A 121 -34.43 -38.39 -42.94
CA ALA A 121 -34.31 -36.93 -42.90
C ALA A 121 -33.69 -36.40 -41.59
N ALA A 122 -33.53 -37.25 -40.56
CA ALA A 122 -33.04 -36.83 -39.24
C ALA A 122 -31.51 -36.91 -39.10
N ASP A 123 -30.85 -37.79 -39.85
CA ASP A 123 -29.39 -37.94 -39.84
C ASP A 123 -28.81 -37.35 -41.14
N MET A 124 -28.17 -36.19 -41.01
CA MET A 124 -27.56 -35.45 -42.12
C MET A 124 -26.03 -35.63 -42.17
N SER A 125 -25.47 -36.61 -41.44
CA SER A 125 -24.05 -36.91 -41.52
C SER A 125 -23.65 -37.37 -42.93
N ALA A 126 -22.39 -37.13 -43.32
CA ALA A 126 -21.90 -37.59 -44.62
C ALA A 126 -22.07 -39.11 -44.80
N GLN A 127 -21.93 -39.88 -43.71
CA GLN A 127 -22.13 -41.34 -43.73
C GLN A 127 -23.58 -41.74 -44.04
N ALA A 128 -24.56 -41.08 -43.41
CA ALA A 128 -25.99 -41.32 -43.67
C ALA A 128 -26.38 -40.89 -45.09
N LEU A 129 -25.92 -39.72 -45.54
CA LEU A 129 -26.15 -39.23 -46.90
C LEU A 129 -25.54 -40.15 -47.96
N SER A 130 -24.33 -40.66 -47.71
CA SER A 130 -23.66 -41.64 -48.60
C SER A 130 -24.47 -42.93 -48.76
N GLN A 131 -25.01 -43.47 -47.65
CA GLN A 131 -25.86 -44.66 -47.70
C GLN A 131 -27.13 -44.43 -48.53
N ARG A 132 -27.76 -43.25 -48.38
CA ARG A 132 -28.96 -42.88 -49.14
C ARG A 132 -28.69 -42.68 -50.64
N ILE A 133 -27.56 -42.08 -50.99
CA ILE A 133 -27.17 -41.96 -52.40
C ILE A 133 -26.86 -43.34 -53.00
N ASN A 134 -26.26 -44.25 -52.24
CA ASN A 134 -25.97 -45.60 -52.70
C ASN A 134 -27.25 -46.44 -52.90
N SER A 135 -28.28 -46.27 -52.07
CA SER A 135 -29.57 -46.92 -52.29
C SER A 135 -30.27 -46.38 -53.54
N LEU A 136 -30.19 -45.07 -53.79
CA LEU A 136 -30.70 -44.48 -55.04
C LEU A 136 -29.98 -45.02 -56.27
N ALA A 137 -28.65 -45.07 -56.24
CA ALA A 137 -27.84 -45.56 -57.35
C ALA A 137 -28.13 -47.03 -57.71
N ALA A 138 -28.67 -47.83 -56.78
CA ALA A 138 -29.02 -49.23 -57.01
C ALA A 138 -30.36 -49.41 -57.74
N LEU A 139 -31.12 -48.33 -57.99
CA LEU A 139 -32.41 -48.40 -58.67
C LEU A 139 -32.23 -48.66 -60.18
N PRO A 140 -32.82 -49.74 -60.74
CA PRO A 140 -32.61 -50.15 -62.12
C PRO A 140 -33.29 -49.24 -63.16
N SER A 141 -34.13 -48.29 -62.74
CA SER A 141 -34.97 -47.46 -63.63
C SER A 141 -34.57 -45.97 -63.66
N LEU A 142 -33.37 -45.61 -63.19
CA LEU A 142 -32.92 -44.22 -63.21
C LEU A 142 -32.63 -43.72 -64.63
N SER A 143 -33.11 -42.51 -64.94
CA SER A 143 -32.77 -41.81 -66.18
C SER A 143 -31.27 -41.51 -66.26
N ALA A 144 -30.72 -41.36 -67.48
CA ALA A 144 -29.30 -41.01 -67.65
C ALA A 144 -28.92 -39.69 -66.94
N THR A 145 -29.84 -38.72 -66.94
CA THR A 145 -29.67 -37.45 -66.22
C THR A 145 -29.61 -37.66 -64.71
N ASP A 146 -30.48 -38.51 -64.15
CA ASP A 146 -30.46 -38.79 -62.71
C ASP A 146 -29.24 -39.59 -62.29
N GLN A 147 -28.73 -40.49 -63.14
CA GLN A 147 -27.47 -41.18 -62.89
C GLN A 147 -26.29 -40.20 -62.78
N GLN A 148 -26.26 -39.17 -63.63
CA GLN A 148 -25.26 -38.10 -63.56
C GLN A 148 -25.41 -37.26 -62.28
N ASN A 149 -26.65 -36.92 -61.89
CA ASN A 149 -26.92 -36.19 -60.65
C ASN A 149 -26.51 -36.99 -59.40
N VAL A 150 -26.80 -38.29 -59.37
CA VAL A 150 -26.36 -39.21 -58.30
C VAL A 150 -24.83 -39.27 -58.22
N ALA A 151 -24.13 -39.30 -59.37
CA ALA A 151 -22.67 -39.26 -59.38
C ALA A 151 -22.11 -37.93 -58.83
N ALA A 152 -22.73 -36.79 -59.14
CA ALA A 152 -22.37 -35.49 -58.58
C ALA A 152 -22.62 -35.43 -57.05
N LEU A 153 -23.76 -35.93 -56.57
CA LEU A 153 -24.07 -36.01 -55.14
C LEU A 153 -23.07 -36.88 -54.39
N ARG A 154 -22.60 -37.99 -54.98
CA ARG A 154 -21.53 -38.81 -54.37
C ARG A 154 -20.23 -38.02 -54.18
N ALA A 155 -19.86 -37.19 -55.15
CA ALA A 155 -18.67 -36.34 -55.05
C ALA A 155 -18.84 -35.29 -53.93
N GLN A 156 -20.00 -34.64 -53.86
CA GLN A 156 -20.32 -33.67 -52.81
C GLN A 156 -20.32 -34.29 -51.41
N VAL A 157 -20.90 -35.48 -51.23
CA VAL A 157 -20.84 -36.20 -49.94
C VAL A 157 -19.42 -36.61 -49.57
N SER A 158 -18.58 -36.99 -50.54
CA SER A 158 -17.17 -37.27 -50.26
C SER A 158 -16.42 -36.02 -49.79
N GLN A 159 -16.75 -34.84 -50.32
CA GLN A 159 -16.18 -33.57 -49.88
C GLN A 159 -16.69 -33.18 -48.49
N LEU A 160 -18.00 -33.36 -48.23
CA LEU A 160 -18.58 -33.14 -46.90
C LEU A 160 -17.92 -34.04 -45.85
N ALA A 161 -17.65 -35.31 -46.16
CA ALA A 161 -16.97 -36.22 -45.24
C ALA A 161 -15.56 -35.71 -44.86
N GLN A 162 -14.82 -35.12 -45.80
CA GLN A 162 -13.50 -34.52 -45.53
C GLN A 162 -13.62 -33.28 -44.65
N THR A 163 -14.65 -32.46 -44.86
CA THR A 163 -14.94 -31.29 -44.00
C THR A 163 -15.31 -31.73 -42.57
N GLU A 164 -16.16 -32.75 -42.43
CA GLU A 164 -16.52 -33.33 -41.12
C GLU A 164 -15.30 -33.90 -40.39
N GLU A 165 -14.41 -34.61 -41.08
CA GLU A 165 -13.15 -35.11 -40.50
C GLU A 165 -12.22 -33.96 -40.04
N THR A 166 -12.17 -32.86 -40.80
CA THR A 166 -11.40 -31.67 -40.44
C THR A 166 -11.97 -30.96 -39.20
N LEU A 167 -13.31 -30.93 -39.07
CA LEU A 167 -13.99 -30.41 -37.89
C LEU A 167 -13.69 -31.26 -36.65
N ASP A 168 -13.72 -32.59 -36.78
CA ASP A 168 -13.36 -33.52 -35.71
C ASP A 168 -11.91 -33.31 -35.24
N GLN A 169 -10.97 -33.18 -36.19
CA GLN A 169 -9.58 -32.88 -35.88
C GLN A 169 -9.42 -31.53 -35.17
N SER A 170 -10.14 -30.50 -35.63
CA SER A 170 -10.15 -29.18 -34.99
C SER A 170 -10.68 -29.25 -33.55
N GLY A 171 -11.68 -30.10 -33.29
CA GLY A 171 -12.19 -30.38 -31.96
C GLY A 171 -11.16 -31.04 -31.04
N ALA A 172 -10.38 -32.00 -31.57
CA ALA A 172 -9.29 -32.65 -30.84
C ALA A 172 -8.16 -31.64 -30.53
N ASP A 173 -7.76 -30.82 -31.50
CA ASP A 173 -6.74 -29.79 -31.33
C ASP A 173 -7.17 -28.76 -30.27
N ARG A 174 -8.42 -28.31 -30.32
CA ARG A 174 -9.02 -27.44 -29.30
C ARG A 174 -8.97 -28.05 -27.91
N ALA A 175 -9.32 -29.33 -27.76
CA ALA A 175 -9.28 -30.02 -26.48
C ALA A 175 -7.84 -30.07 -25.92
N SER A 176 -6.84 -30.27 -26.78
CA SER A 176 -5.42 -30.25 -26.40
C SER A 176 -4.96 -28.87 -25.92
N LEU A 177 -5.38 -27.80 -26.62
CA LEU A 177 -5.07 -26.42 -26.24
C LEU A 177 -5.74 -26.03 -24.92
N GLN A 178 -6.98 -26.46 -24.68
CA GLN A 178 -7.65 -26.23 -23.41
C GLN A 178 -6.96 -26.94 -22.24
N ALA A 179 -6.46 -28.17 -22.46
CA ALA A 179 -5.67 -28.86 -21.45
C ALA A 179 -4.38 -28.08 -21.13
N ARG A 180 -3.70 -27.56 -22.16
CA ARG A 180 -2.52 -26.69 -22.01
C ARG A 180 -2.87 -25.38 -21.28
N GLN A 181 -3.98 -24.74 -21.62
CA GLN A 181 -4.46 -23.52 -20.95
C GLN A 181 -4.66 -23.75 -19.45
N ARG A 182 -5.29 -24.87 -19.06
CA ARG A 182 -5.48 -25.23 -17.63
C ARG A 182 -4.16 -25.45 -16.89
N ALA A 183 -3.18 -26.08 -17.55
CA ALA A 183 -1.86 -26.29 -16.96
C ALA A 183 -1.12 -24.95 -16.75
N LEU A 184 -1.11 -24.10 -17.78
CA LEU A 184 -0.49 -22.77 -17.70
C LEU A 184 -1.18 -21.86 -16.68
N SER A 185 -2.51 -21.85 -16.64
CA SER A 185 -3.25 -21.05 -15.66
C SER A 185 -3.02 -21.52 -14.24
N GLY A 186 -2.87 -22.84 -14.02
CA GLY A 186 -2.45 -23.41 -12.74
C GLY A 186 -1.05 -22.92 -12.31
N GLN A 187 -0.08 -22.93 -13.22
CA GLN A 187 1.28 -22.45 -12.95
C GLN A 187 1.29 -20.94 -12.62
N VAL A 188 0.55 -20.13 -13.35
CA VAL A 188 0.42 -18.68 -13.09
C VAL A 188 -0.26 -18.43 -11.75
N ALA A 189 -1.32 -19.17 -11.43
CA ALA A 189 -2.01 -19.07 -10.15
C ALA A 189 -1.10 -19.44 -8.97
N GLU A 190 -0.28 -20.49 -9.11
CA GLU A 190 0.71 -20.87 -8.11
C GLU A 190 1.80 -19.80 -7.92
N SER A 191 2.30 -19.22 -9.02
CA SER A 191 3.24 -18.11 -8.92
C SER A 191 2.63 -16.91 -8.18
N ASN A 192 1.38 -16.58 -8.49
CA ASN A 192 0.68 -15.48 -7.82
C ASN A 192 0.45 -15.77 -6.33
N SER A 193 0.07 -17.00 -5.96
CA SER A 193 -0.11 -17.37 -4.56
C SER A 193 1.19 -17.28 -3.75
N ARG A 194 2.33 -17.67 -4.35
CA ARG A 194 3.65 -17.49 -3.75
C ARG A 194 4.02 -16.01 -3.59
N ILE A 195 3.73 -15.17 -4.60
CA ILE A 195 3.94 -13.72 -4.51
C ILE A 195 3.11 -13.13 -3.36
N PHE A 196 1.83 -13.49 -3.23
CA PHE A 196 0.98 -13.01 -2.15
C PHE A 196 1.46 -13.48 -0.77
N ALA A 197 1.90 -14.74 -0.65
CA ALA A 197 2.47 -15.25 0.59
C ALA A 197 3.74 -14.47 0.99
N LEU A 198 4.61 -14.13 0.04
CA LEU A 198 5.81 -13.31 0.27
C LEU A 198 5.44 -11.89 0.71
N GLN A 199 4.47 -11.26 0.04
CA GLN A 199 3.99 -9.92 0.42
C GLN A 199 3.42 -9.92 1.85
N GLN A 200 2.59 -10.92 2.16
CA GLN A 200 1.97 -11.08 3.48
C GLN A 200 3.00 -11.35 4.59
N SER A 201 4.13 -11.97 4.26
CA SER A 201 5.22 -12.21 5.22
C SER A 201 5.93 -10.92 5.68
N VAL A 202 5.84 -9.85 4.89
CA VAL A 202 6.46 -8.54 5.19
C VAL A 202 5.41 -7.57 5.75
N VAL A 203 4.26 -7.47 5.09
CA VAL A 203 3.15 -6.62 5.51
C VAL A 203 1.91 -7.51 5.61
N PRO A 204 1.33 -7.70 6.81
CA PRO A 204 0.15 -8.55 6.99
C PRO A 204 -1.01 -8.18 6.05
N ASP A 205 -1.13 -6.88 5.75
CA ASP A 205 -2.08 -6.30 4.80
C ASP A 205 -1.42 -6.11 3.42
N TYR A 206 -1.35 -7.19 2.64
CA TYR A 206 -0.61 -7.22 1.36
C TYR A 206 -1.08 -6.17 0.33
N GLU A 207 -2.34 -5.72 0.38
CA GLU A 207 -2.88 -4.65 -0.49
C GLU A 207 -2.08 -3.35 -0.38
N HIS A 208 -1.45 -3.13 0.77
CA HIS A 208 -0.65 -1.96 1.06
C HIS A 208 0.84 -2.15 0.82
N TYR A 209 1.27 -3.37 0.47
CA TYR A 209 2.67 -3.71 0.20
C TYR A 209 3.30 -2.75 -0.81
N GLY A 210 2.61 -2.45 -1.92
CA GLY A 210 3.13 -1.57 -2.96
C GLY A 210 3.40 -0.13 -2.48
N ARG A 211 2.55 0.41 -1.61
CA ARG A 211 2.72 1.75 -1.01
C ARG A 211 3.86 1.75 0.00
N VAL A 212 3.85 0.79 0.92
CA VAL A 212 4.92 0.62 1.92
C VAL A 212 6.28 0.48 1.24
N ARG A 213 6.33 -0.28 0.15
CA ARG A 213 7.52 -0.48 -0.67
C ARG A 213 8.05 0.84 -1.24
N SER A 214 7.19 1.63 -1.89
CA SER A 214 7.63 2.90 -2.51
C SER A 214 8.05 3.92 -1.47
N GLU A 215 7.40 3.96 -0.31
CA GLU A 215 7.79 4.82 0.82
C GLU A 215 9.12 4.37 1.45
N ALA A 216 9.35 3.07 1.58
CA ALA A 216 10.62 2.55 2.06
C ALA A 216 11.77 2.88 1.09
N GLN A 217 11.53 2.78 -0.22
CA GLN A 217 12.50 3.14 -1.25
C GLN A 217 12.78 4.65 -1.28
N SER A 218 11.75 5.50 -1.12
CA SER A 218 11.95 6.95 -1.05
C SER A 218 12.74 7.35 0.19
N LEU A 219 12.44 6.73 1.34
CA LEU A 219 13.17 6.95 2.59
C LEU A 219 14.65 6.55 2.45
N ALA A 220 14.93 5.41 1.80
CA ALA A 220 16.29 4.94 1.54
C ALA A 220 17.03 5.88 0.57
N ALA A 221 16.37 6.35 -0.49
CA ALA A 221 16.95 7.28 -1.46
C ALA A 221 17.26 8.67 -0.86
N MET A 222 16.48 9.12 0.14
CA MET A 222 16.68 10.40 0.82
C MET A 222 17.85 10.41 1.81
N SER A 223 18.37 9.26 2.22
CA SER A 223 19.48 9.19 3.17
C SER A 223 20.77 8.72 2.51
N PRO A 224 21.79 9.58 2.35
CA PRO A 224 23.03 9.26 1.64
C PRO A 224 23.86 8.12 2.25
N LEU A 225 23.47 7.61 3.42
CA LEU A 225 24.10 6.49 4.12
C LEU A 225 23.08 5.47 4.68
N GLY A 226 21.80 5.56 4.28
CA GLY A 226 20.74 4.67 4.78
C GLY A 226 20.40 4.85 6.27
N VAL A 227 20.84 5.95 6.88
CA VAL A 227 20.63 6.26 8.31
C VAL A 227 19.14 6.37 8.63
N SER A 228 18.34 6.96 7.73
CA SER A 228 16.89 7.05 7.90
C SER A 228 16.20 5.67 7.91
N ALA A 229 16.65 4.75 7.03
CA ALA A 229 16.11 3.39 6.96
C ALA A 229 16.50 2.57 8.20
N TYR A 230 17.71 2.76 8.74
CA TYR A 230 18.11 2.15 10.00
C TYR A 230 17.29 2.71 11.18
N LEU A 231 17.11 4.03 11.24
CA LEU A 231 16.30 4.67 12.28
C LEU A 231 14.84 4.22 12.22
N ALA A 232 14.26 4.05 11.02
CA ALA A 232 12.89 3.61 10.84
C ALA A 232 12.62 2.17 11.32
N GLN A 233 13.64 1.35 11.53
CA GLN A 233 13.52 0.03 12.16
C GLN A 233 13.52 0.10 13.69
N GLY A 234 13.91 1.24 14.27
CA GLY A 234 13.94 1.46 15.71
C GLY A 234 12.56 1.66 16.32
N HIS A 235 12.43 1.48 17.62
CA HIS A 235 11.14 1.62 18.30
C HIS A 235 10.57 3.05 18.18
N PRO A 236 9.28 3.25 17.86
CA PRO A 236 8.70 4.58 17.61
C PRO A 236 8.83 5.57 18.76
N ALA A 237 8.83 5.09 20.01
CA ALA A 237 9.02 5.94 21.18
C ALA A 237 10.44 6.53 21.23
N LEU A 238 11.45 5.77 20.81
CA LEU A 238 12.84 6.23 20.77
C LEU A 238 13.01 7.32 19.70
N LEU A 239 12.45 7.15 18.50
CA LEU A 239 12.51 8.20 17.48
C LEU A 239 11.78 9.46 17.93
N SER A 240 10.63 9.30 18.59
CA SER A 240 9.88 10.45 19.13
C SER A 240 10.70 11.20 20.18
N THR A 241 11.37 10.52 21.11
CA THR A 241 12.21 11.20 22.12
C THR A 241 13.42 11.89 21.49
N ILE A 242 14.09 11.25 20.53
CA ILE A 242 15.19 11.90 19.78
C ILE A 242 14.69 13.14 19.05
N LEU A 243 13.53 13.05 18.38
CA LEU A 243 12.93 14.18 17.68
C LEU A 243 12.63 15.34 18.62
N VAL A 244 12.04 15.07 19.79
CA VAL A 244 11.79 16.10 20.84
C VAL A 244 13.09 16.80 21.23
N LEU A 245 14.14 16.04 21.51
CA LEU A 245 15.42 16.59 21.94
C LEU A 245 16.00 17.48 20.84
N LEU A 246 16.02 17.00 19.59
CA LEU A 246 16.53 17.77 18.45
C LEU A 246 15.72 19.06 18.22
N MET A 247 14.40 19.01 18.38
CA MET A 247 13.50 20.16 18.23
C MET A 247 13.66 21.17 19.38
N GLY A 248 13.90 20.69 20.60
CA GLY A 248 14.28 21.51 21.75
C GLY A 248 15.62 22.21 21.56
N ALA A 249 16.63 21.49 21.05
CA ALA A 249 17.92 22.05 20.68
C ALA A 249 17.75 23.14 19.59
N LEU A 250 16.95 22.86 18.57
CA LEU A 250 16.65 23.80 17.50
C LEU A 250 15.95 25.06 18.02
N GLY A 251 14.95 24.93 18.88
CA GLY A 251 14.28 26.08 19.51
C GLY A 251 15.24 26.96 20.31
N ALA A 252 16.16 26.36 21.07
CA ALA A 252 17.18 27.11 21.81
C ALA A 252 18.19 27.83 20.89
N LEU A 253 18.57 27.19 19.77
CA LEU A 253 19.46 27.80 18.76
C LEU A 253 18.77 28.96 18.03
N LEU A 254 17.49 28.82 17.67
CA LEU A 254 16.69 29.89 17.06
C LEU A 254 16.58 31.11 17.96
N TYR A 255 16.45 30.91 19.28
CA TYR A 255 16.47 32.01 20.24
C TYR A 255 17.84 32.71 20.33
N LEU A 256 18.92 31.95 20.19
CA LEU A 256 20.29 32.47 20.28
C LEU A 256 20.75 33.20 18.99
N PHE A 257 20.13 32.92 17.85
CA PHE A 257 20.49 33.54 16.57
C PHE A 257 20.28 35.07 16.54
N PRO A 258 19.12 35.63 16.93
CA PRO A 258 18.96 37.08 17.09
C PRO A 258 19.90 37.68 18.14
N ALA A 259 20.18 36.94 19.22
CA ALA A 259 21.08 37.38 20.28
C ALA A 259 22.54 37.50 19.80
N TYR A 260 22.98 36.62 18.90
CA TYR A 260 24.30 36.70 18.27
C TYR A 260 24.45 37.95 17.37
N LEU A 261 23.38 38.34 16.66
CA LEU A 261 23.40 39.49 15.76
C LEU A 261 23.30 40.83 16.51
N ASN A 262 22.42 40.92 17.52
CA ASN A 262 22.07 42.19 18.17
C ASN A 262 22.77 42.42 19.53
N ARG A 263 23.38 41.37 20.11
CA ARG A 263 24.30 41.35 21.27
C ARG A 263 25.45 42.38 21.17
N ALA A 264 25.48 43.43 22.01
CA ALA A 264 26.68 44.24 22.24
C ALA A 264 27.80 43.40 22.91
N VAL A 265 27.43 42.48 23.80
CA VAL A 265 28.32 41.46 24.37
C VAL A 265 28.31 40.22 23.46
N PRO A 266 29.49 39.71 23.04
CA PRO A 266 29.55 38.55 22.15
C PRO A 266 29.07 37.29 22.88
N VAL A 267 28.23 36.52 22.19
CA VAL A 267 27.84 35.17 22.62
C VAL A 267 29.09 34.30 22.77
N THR A 268 29.15 33.48 23.82
CA THR A 268 30.27 32.58 24.08
C THR A 268 29.98 31.15 23.64
N MET A 269 31.02 30.36 23.36
CA MET A 269 30.85 28.93 23.03
C MET A 269 30.17 28.16 24.15
N ALA A 270 30.49 28.50 25.40
CA ALA A 270 29.84 27.91 26.58
C ALA A 270 28.34 28.22 26.62
N GLU A 271 27.93 29.45 26.27
CA GLU A 271 26.52 29.83 26.21
C GLU A 271 25.76 29.00 25.16
N ILE A 272 26.36 28.73 23.99
CA ILE A 272 25.75 27.87 22.96
C ILE A 272 25.50 26.46 23.50
N VAL A 273 26.53 25.83 24.09
CA VAL A 273 26.43 24.46 24.62
C VAL A 273 25.41 24.35 25.75
N VAL A 274 25.48 25.27 26.72
CA VAL A 274 24.58 25.27 27.89
C VAL A 274 23.13 25.46 27.44
N ARG A 275 22.85 26.42 26.54
CA ARG A 275 21.48 26.64 26.05
C ARG A 275 20.95 25.48 25.25
N LEU A 276 21.79 24.81 24.45
CA LEU A 276 21.39 23.63 23.71
C LEU A 276 20.96 22.50 24.67
N ILE A 277 21.71 22.26 25.74
CA ILE A 277 21.36 21.27 26.78
C ILE A 277 20.06 21.67 27.49
N PHE A 278 19.90 22.92 27.89
CA PHE A 278 18.66 23.39 28.54
C PHE A 278 17.44 23.27 27.62
N GLY A 279 17.59 23.60 26.33
CA GLY A 279 16.53 23.42 25.33
C GLY A 279 16.10 21.96 25.19
N MET A 280 17.07 21.03 25.13
CA MET A 280 16.81 19.59 25.11
C MET A 280 16.07 19.13 26.38
N CYS A 281 16.56 19.51 27.57
CA CYS A 281 15.94 19.12 28.84
C CYS A 281 14.52 19.68 29.00
N ALA A 282 14.31 20.95 28.63
CA ALA A 282 12.99 21.58 28.68
C ALA A 282 12.01 20.84 27.75
N ALA A 283 12.41 20.59 26.50
CA ALA A 283 11.59 19.84 25.55
C ALA A 283 11.21 18.44 26.05
N LEU A 284 12.15 17.72 26.66
CA LEU A 284 11.89 16.41 27.24
C LEU A 284 10.90 16.49 28.41
N ALA A 285 11.02 17.48 29.29
CA ALA A 285 10.08 17.67 30.39
C ALA A 285 8.66 17.97 29.89
N PHE A 286 8.50 18.83 28.89
CA PHE A 286 7.20 19.10 28.26
C PHE A 286 6.63 17.86 27.58
N TYR A 287 7.47 17.06 26.91
CA TYR A 287 7.03 15.84 26.26
C TYR A 287 6.52 14.79 27.26
N VAL A 288 7.23 14.60 28.38
CA VAL A 288 6.78 13.71 29.47
C VAL A 288 5.47 14.22 30.06
N LEU A 289 5.37 15.53 30.32
CA LEU A 289 4.15 16.13 30.84
C LEU A 289 2.97 15.98 29.87
N ALA A 290 3.19 16.18 28.57
CA ALA A 290 2.16 16.00 27.54
C ALA A 290 1.68 14.55 27.47
N ASN A 291 2.60 13.58 27.47
CA ASN A 291 2.23 12.16 27.48
C ASN A 291 1.50 11.76 28.77
N ALA A 292 1.91 12.28 29.94
CA ALA A 292 1.24 12.03 31.20
C ALA A 292 -0.17 12.63 31.23
N ALA A 293 -0.35 13.83 30.68
CA ALA A 293 -1.66 14.47 30.55
C ALA A 293 -2.60 13.65 29.67
N ILE A 294 -2.14 13.21 28.49
CA ILE A 294 -2.93 12.37 27.57
C ILE A 294 -3.34 11.06 28.25
N ALA A 295 -2.42 10.39 28.93
CA ALA A 295 -2.72 9.18 29.69
C ALA A 295 -3.76 9.43 30.79
N GLY A 296 -3.64 10.54 31.52
CA GLY A 296 -4.59 10.95 32.56
C GLY A 296 -6.00 11.21 32.03
N PHE A 297 -6.13 11.89 30.88
CA PHE A 297 -7.43 12.14 30.25
C PHE A 297 -8.06 10.88 29.65
N SER A 298 -7.25 9.95 29.12
CA SER A 298 -7.77 8.70 28.54
C SER A 298 -8.42 7.74 29.56
N ILE A 299 -8.07 7.86 30.85
CA ILE A 299 -8.65 7.03 31.91
C ILE A 299 -10.09 7.48 32.24
N ALA A 300 -10.44 8.74 31.99
CA ALA A 300 -11.77 9.30 32.29
C ALA A 300 -12.81 9.03 31.19
N SER A 301 -12.37 8.76 29.96
CA SER A 301 -13.24 8.41 28.83
C SER A 301 -12.96 6.97 28.45
N SER A 302 -13.88 6.05 28.73
CA SER A 302 -13.81 4.61 28.41
C SER A 302 -13.83 4.31 26.89
N VAL A 303 -12.95 4.96 26.13
CA VAL A 303 -12.75 4.78 24.70
C VAL A 303 -11.63 3.77 24.53
N GLN A 304 -11.93 2.68 23.81
CA GLN A 304 -10.98 1.62 23.48
C GLN A 304 -9.64 2.22 23.04
N GLN A 305 -8.65 2.09 23.92
CA GLN A 305 -7.32 2.62 23.72
C GLN A 305 -6.62 1.73 22.68
N ALA A 306 -6.31 2.30 21.51
CA ALA A 306 -5.30 1.71 20.64
C ALA A 306 -4.01 1.58 21.48
N THR A 307 -3.67 0.34 21.81
CA THR A 307 -2.51 -0.11 22.61
C THR A 307 -1.38 0.92 22.71
N THR A 308 -1.24 1.55 23.89
CA THR A 308 0.00 2.06 24.53
C THR A 308 1.06 2.74 23.64
N SER A 309 0.66 3.34 22.54
CA SER A 309 1.49 4.11 21.62
C SER A 309 0.57 4.86 20.65
N ALA A 310 -0.41 5.60 21.17
CA ALA A 310 -0.91 6.82 20.52
C ALA A 310 0.27 7.81 20.48
N THR A 311 1.27 7.46 19.69
CA THR A 311 2.50 8.18 19.53
C THR A 311 2.11 9.44 18.80
N LEU A 312 2.14 10.56 19.54
CA LEU A 312 1.83 11.89 19.02
C LEU A 312 2.41 12.05 17.62
N ASN A 313 1.60 12.64 16.73
CA ASN A 313 2.02 12.94 15.37
C ASN A 313 3.39 13.66 15.42
N PRO A 314 4.38 13.26 14.59
CA PRO A 314 5.71 13.86 14.58
C PRO A 314 5.70 15.39 14.45
N PHE A 315 4.71 15.97 13.77
CA PHE A 315 4.51 17.42 13.70
C PHE A 315 4.16 18.03 15.06
N THR A 316 3.24 17.41 15.82
CA THR A 316 2.88 17.86 17.17
C THR A 316 4.07 17.77 18.12
N VAL A 317 4.80 16.66 18.05
CA VAL A 317 6.03 16.44 18.83
C VAL A 317 7.08 17.53 18.52
N SER A 318 7.24 17.86 17.23
CA SER A 318 8.18 18.88 16.80
C SER A 318 7.79 20.28 17.26
N LEU A 319 6.50 20.63 17.16
CA LEU A 319 5.99 21.93 17.62
C LEU A 319 6.23 22.11 19.13
N VAL A 320 5.89 21.10 19.94
CA VAL A 320 6.10 21.12 21.39
C VAL A 320 7.60 21.26 21.71
N GLY A 321 8.45 20.52 21.01
CA GLY A 321 9.91 20.60 21.18
C GLY A 321 10.45 22.00 20.90
N ILE A 322 10.08 22.61 19.76
CA ILE A 322 10.53 23.96 19.39
C ILE A 322 10.07 25.00 20.41
N VAL A 323 8.79 25.00 20.78
CA VAL A 323 8.22 25.95 21.75
C VAL A 323 8.92 25.81 23.11
N ALA A 324 9.10 24.58 23.59
CA ALA A 324 9.82 24.32 24.84
C ALA A 324 11.29 24.78 24.77
N GLY A 325 11.95 24.59 23.63
CA GLY A 325 13.32 25.06 23.39
C GLY A 325 13.43 26.58 23.45
N VAL A 326 12.51 27.30 22.81
CA VAL A 326 12.47 28.78 22.82
C VAL A 326 12.19 29.32 24.22
N LEU A 327 11.27 28.69 24.96
CA LEU A 327 10.89 29.12 26.32
C LEU A 327 11.84 28.65 27.43
N SER A 328 12.83 27.82 27.10
CA SER A 328 13.71 27.19 28.08
C SER A 328 14.46 28.19 28.96
N GLU A 329 14.82 29.37 28.43
CA GLU A 329 15.51 30.42 29.19
C GLU A 329 14.61 31.09 30.25
N ASP A 330 13.37 31.40 29.89
CA ASP A 330 12.41 32.02 30.80
C ASP A 330 12.02 31.04 31.92
N ILE A 331 11.88 29.75 31.58
CA ILE A 331 11.63 28.67 32.54
C ILE A 331 12.82 28.49 33.47
N ALA A 332 14.05 28.50 32.95
CA ALA A 332 15.24 28.36 33.78
C ALA A 332 15.37 29.51 34.79
N LYS A 333 15.12 30.76 34.37
CA LYS A 333 15.10 31.93 35.26
C LYS A 333 14.01 31.80 36.32
N TRP A 334 12.79 31.45 35.89
CA TRP A 334 11.67 31.24 36.82
C TRP A 334 11.94 30.15 37.86
N ILE A 335 12.53 29.01 37.47
CA ILE A 335 12.92 27.94 38.40
C ILE A 335 13.98 28.46 39.39
N GLN A 336 14.98 29.20 38.91
CA GLN A 336 16.02 29.77 39.76
C GLN A 336 15.47 30.79 40.77
N ASP A 337 14.54 31.64 40.33
CA ASP A 337 13.91 32.66 41.18
C ASP A 337 12.99 32.03 42.23
N ARG A 338 12.18 31.03 41.85
CA ARG A 338 11.34 30.28 42.81
C ARG A 338 12.17 29.39 43.74
N GLY A 339 13.22 28.76 43.23
CA GLY A 339 14.16 27.97 44.05
C GLY A 339 14.83 28.85 45.10
N ARG A 340 15.29 30.04 44.72
CA ARG A 340 15.81 31.05 45.67
C ARG A 340 14.79 31.46 46.73
N GLY A 341 13.53 31.66 46.35
CA GLY A 341 12.44 31.99 47.28
C GLY A 341 12.17 30.89 48.32
N ILE A 342 12.20 29.62 47.92
CA ILE A 342 11.98 28.47 48.82
C ILE A 342 13.14 28.30 49.81
N PHE A 343 14.39 28.49 49.37
CA PHE A 343 15.56 28.42 50.27
C PHE A 343 15.71 29.65 51.16
N GLN A 344 15.20 30.82 50.77
CA GLN A 344 15.14 31.99 51.65
C GLN A 344 14.02 31.92 52.71
N GLN A 345 12.93 31.21 52.44
CA GLN A 345 11.85 30.98 53.42
C GLN A 345 12.19 29.93 54.50
N GLY A 346 13.23 29.12 54.31
CA GLY A 346 13.71 28.15 55.31
C GLY A 346 14.61 28.75 56.42
N GLY A 347 14.97 30.03 56.32
CA GLY A 347 15.71 30.76 57.35
C GLY A 347 14.77 31.45 58.32
N VAL A 348 14.52 30.80 59.47
CA VAL A 348 13.83 31.35 60.65
C VAL A 348 14.16 32.83 60.92
N ALA A 349 13.16 33.71 60.73
CA ALA A 349 13.12 35.00 61.40
C ALA A 349 12.47 34.80 62.78
N ALA A 350 13.29 34.72 63.82
CA ALA A 350 12.84 34.70 65.20
C ALA A 350 12.34 36.10 65.63
N SER A 351 11.04 36.17 65.91
CA SER A 351 10.31 36.96 66.92
C SER A 351 10.55 38.48 67.10
N ALA A 352 9.43 39.24 67.06
CA ALA A 352 9.13 40.27 68.05
C ALA A 352 7.62 40.23 68.42
N PRO A 353 7.23 40.55 69.68
CA PRO A 353 5.89 40.28 70.23
C PRO A 353 4.87 41.39 69.93
N PRO A 354 3.56 41.14 70.14
CA PRO A 354 2.50 42.10 69.80
C PRO A 354 2.34 43.18 70.88
N PRO A 355 2.05 44.45 70.53
CA PRO A 355 1.56 45.42 71.48
C PRO A 355 0.03 45.29 71.65
N VAL A 356 -0.39 45.33 72.91
CA VAL A 356 -1.77 45.38 73.38
C VAL A 356 -2.31 46.80 73.19
N VAL A 357 -3.49 46.96 72.57
CA VAL A 357 -4.30 48.20 72.67
C VAL A 357 -5.78 47.85 72.83
N GLN A 358 -6.41 48.55 73.76
CA GLN A 358 -7.71 48.36 74.38
C GLN A 358 -8.92 48.59 73.46
N GLU A 359 -10.01 47.86 73.73
CA GLU A 359 -11.38 48.17 73.30
C GLU A 359 -11.96 49.32 74.17
N PRO A 360 -12.85 50.16 73.63
CA PRO A 360 -14.27 49.84 73.78
C PRO A 360 -15.14 50.13 72.54
N ALA A 361 -16.18 49.29 72.39
CA ALA A 361 -17.25 49.29 71.40
C ALA A 361 -18.32 50.39 71.66
N PRO A 362 -19.55 50.35 71.09
CA PRO A 362 -20.07 49.66 69.89
C PRO A 362 -20.93 50.61 69.00
N GLY A 363 -21.34 50.18 67.79
CA GLY A 363 -22.49 50.81 67.15
C GLY A 363 -22.70 50.52 65.67
N GLY A 364 -23.49 49.46 65.40
CA GLY A 364 -24.42 49.29 64.25
C GLY A 364 -23.84 49.42 62.84
N GLY A 365 -23.90 48.44 61.95
CA GLY A 365 -24.88 47.38 61.72
C GLY A 365 -24.85 47.10 60.20
N LEU A 366 -24.78 45.83 59.78
CA LEU A 366 -25.82 45.16 58.95
C LEU A 366 -25.92 45.75 57.51
N VAL A 367 -25.79 45.06 56.36
CA VAL A 367 -25.78 43.64 55.95
C VAL A 367 -25.36 43.56 54.45
N ASN A 368 -24.78 42.43 54.00
CA ASN A 368 -24.97 41.65 52.75
C ASN A 368 -25.24 42.35 51.37
N ASN A 369 -24.61 41.91 50.26
CA ASN A 369 -24.97 40.72 49.43
C ASN A 369 -26.49 40.71 49.11
N GLU A 370 -27.03 40.70 47.89
CA GLU A 370 -26.75 39.91 46.68
C GLU A 370 -27.41 40.58 45.45
N ALA A 371 -27.18 39.95 44.30
CA ALA A 371 -27.85 40.15 43.02
C ALA A 371 -29.39 40.30 43.07
N LEU A 372 -29.89 41.18 42.20
CA LEU A 372 -30.93 40.89 41.21
C LEU A 372 -30.61 41.68 39.93
#